data_AF-A0A7C6ZV42-F1
#
_entry.id   AF-A0A7C6ZV42-F1
#
_cell.length_a   1.000
_cell.length_b   1.000
_cell.length_c   1.000
_cell.angle_alpha   90.00
_cell.angle_beta   90.00
_cell.angle_gamma   90.00
#
_symmetry.space_group_name_H-M   'P 1'
#
loop_
_entity.id
_entity.type
_entity.pdbx_description
1 polymer ?
#
loop_
_entity_poly.entity_id
_entity_poly.type
_entity_poly.pdbx_seq_one_letter_code
_entity_poly.pdbx_strand_id
1 'polypeptide(L)'
;MNATKRPFAATLQAVLVVWMLVSIVLLGQQASMQLYQIGLISLVVSAISQIAVGNIPPTANFKRSALLYIWFIFLVVVIFAVSIALAPWLASLGR
;
A
#
# COMPACT_ATOMS: atom_id res chain seq x y z
N MET A 1 27.75 11.77 18.42
CA MET A 1 26.28 11.60 18.27
C MET A 1 26.06 10.46 17.29
N ASN A 2 25.77 9.25 17.79
CA ASN A 2 25.56 8.08 16.92
C ASN A 2 24.23 8.28 16.19
N ALA A 3 24.31 8.51 14.87
CA ALA A 3 23.15 8.57 14.00
C ALA A 3 22.42 7.23 14.08
N THR A 4 21.41 7.15 14.94
CA THR A 4 20.52 6.00 15.06
C THR A 4 19.81 5.91 13.72
N LYS A 5 20.31 5.04 12.83
CA LYS A 5 19.70 4.81 11.51
C LYS A 5 18.23 4.55 11.77
N ARG A 6 17.37 5.46 11.29
CA ARG A 6 15.92 5.27 11.38
C ARG A 6 15.61 3.88 10.83
N PRO A 7 14.81 3.08 11.55
CA PRO A 7 14.50 1.75 11.08
C PRO A 7 13.91 1.81 9.68
N PHE A 8 14.40 0.95 8.79
CA PHE A 8 14.12 1.03 7.35
C PHE A 8 12.61 1.05 7.06
N ALA A 9 11.83 0.27 7.81
CA ALA A 9 10.37 0.26 7.71
C ALA A 9 9.74 1.64 7.99
N ALA A 10 10.24 2.38 8.99
CA ALA A 10 9.74 3.71 9.31
C ALA A 10 10.06 4.73 8.21
N THR A 11 11.25 4.63 7.60
CA THR A 11 11.59 5.46 6.43
C THR A 11 10.70 5.12 5.23
N LEU A 12 10.49 3.84 4.95
CA LEU A 12 9.63 3.39 3.84
C LEU A 12 8.18 3.85 4.04
N GLN A 13 7.66 3.78 5.27
CA GLN A 13 6.34 4.27 5.62
C GLN A 13 6.22 5.78 5.40
N ALA A 14 7.21 6.56 5.85
CA ALA A 14 7.22 8.01 5.64
C ALA A 14 7.24 8.36 4.15
N VAL A 15 8.04 7.66 3.35
CA VAL A 15 8.09 7.85 1.88
C VAL A 15 6.73 7.56 1.25
N LEU A 16 6.07 6.45 1.63
CA LEU A 16 4.74 6.12 1.11
C LEU A 16 3.68 7.16 1.49
N VAL A 17 3.72 7.68 2.72
CA VAL A 17 2.80 8.75 3.16
C VAL A 17 3.01 10.01 2.32
N VAL A 18 4.25 10.44 2.13
CA VAL A 18 4.56 11.62 1.31
C VAL A 18 4.10 11.40 -0.14
N TRP A 19 4.32 10.20 -0.69
CA TRP A 19 3.91 9.86 -2.04
C TRP A 19 2.39 9.83 -2.21
N MET A 20 1.64 9.43 -1.18
CA MET A 20 0.17 9.54 -1.18
C MET A 20 -0.29 10.99 -1.21
N LEU A 21 0.34 11.88 -0.45
CA LEU A 21 0.00 13.31 -0.50
C LEU A 21 0.23 13.89 -1.90
N VAL A 22 1.35 13.54 -2.54
CA VAL A 22 1.62 13.91 -3.95
C VAL A 22 0.53 13.36 -4.88
N SER A 23 0.13 12.10 -4.69
CA SER A 23 -0.91 11.48 -5.51
C SER A 23 -2.27 12.18 -5.34
N ILE A 24 -2.61 12.62 -4.12
CA ILE A 24 -3.82 13.42 -3.86
C ILE A 24 -3.76 14.77 -4.58
N VAL A 25 -2.59 15.44 -4.57
CA VAL A 25 -2.40 16.69 -5.33
C VAL A 25 -2.58 16.46 -6.84
N LEU A 26 -2.10 15.32 -7.37
CA LEU A 26 -2.30 14.94 -8.77
C LEU A 26 -3.77 14.63 -9.13
N LEU A 27 -4.58 14.13 -8.18
CA LEU A 27 -6.04 14.04 -8.37
C LEU A 27 -6.70 15.42 -8.35
N GLY A 28 -6.23 16.32 -7.48
CA GLY A 28 -6.86 17.62 -7.25
C GLY A 28 -6.60 18.65 -8.36
N GLN A 29 -5.56 18.45 -9.18
CA GLN A 29 -5.30 19.34 -10.32
C GLN A 29 -6.35 19.15 -11.42
N GLN A 30 -6.76 20.26 -12.04
CA GLN A 30 -7.75 20.28 -13.14
C GLN A 30 -7.11 20.42 -14.53
N ALA A 31 -5.77 20.45 -14.60
CA ALA A 31 -5.04 20.77 -15.82
C ALA A 31 -5.03 19.60 -16.83
N SER A 32 -5.01 18.35 -16.37
CA SER A 32 -4.94 17.18 -17.24
C SER A 32 -5.63 15.94 -16.68
N MET A 33 -6.45 15.31 -17.52
CA MET A 33 -7.06 14.00 -17.22
C MET A 33 -6.02 12.89 -17.13
N GLN A 34 -4.92 12.97 -17.88
CA GLN A 34 -3.84 11.98 -17.78
C GLN A 34 -3.15 12.03 -16.42
N LEU A 35 -2.85 13.24 -15.93
CA LEU A 35 -2.27 13.42 -14.59
C LEU A 35 -3.22 12.95 -13.49
N TYR A 36 -4.52 13.16 -13.65
CA TYR A 36 -5.54 12.63 -12.76
C TYR A 36 -5.50 11.09 -12.71
N GLN A 37 -5.49 10.42 -13.86
CA GLN A 37 -5.43 8.95 -13.94
C GLN A 37 -4.14 8.40 -13.30
N ILE A 38 -3.01 9.04 -13.56
CA ILE A 38 -1.73 8.67 -12.93
C ILE A 38 -1.81 8.85 -11.41
N GLY A 39 -2.35 9.98 -10.94
CA GLY A 39 -2.57 10.24 -9.52
C GLY A 39 -3.46 9.18 -8.87
N LEU A 40 -4.55 8.80 -9.53
CA LEU A 40 -5.48 7.77 -9.06
C LEU A 40 -4.82 6.39 -8.94
N ILE A 41 -4.16 5.93 -10.00
CA ILE A 41 -3.46 4.64 -9.99
C ILE A 41 -2.36 4.65 -8.91
N SER A 42 -1.58 5.73 -8.86
CA SER A 42 -0.51 5.91 -7.87
C SER A 42 -1.06 5.87 -6.43
N LEU A 43 -2.18 6.54 -6.17
CA LEU A 43 -2.82 6.57 -4.85
C LEU A 43 -3.29 5.17 -4.44
N VAL A 44 -3.95 4.44 -5.35
CA VAL A 44 -4.43 3.08 -5.09
C VAL A 44 -3.26 2.13 -4.79
N VAL A 45 -2.22 2.15 -5.62
CA VAL A 45 -1.01 1.32 -5.43
C VAL A 45 -0.34 1.65 -4.09
N SER A 46 -0.28 2.93 -3.73
CA SER A 46 0.32 3.37 -2.46
C SER A 46 -0.49 2.93 -1.25
N ALA A 47 -1.82 3.00 -1.33
CA ALA A 47 -2.71 2.54 -0.27
C ALA A 47 -2.56 1.03 -0.03
N ILE A 48 -2.52 0.22 -1.09
CA ILE A 48 -2.27 -1.23 -0.99
C ILE A 48 -0.89 -1.49 -0.39
N SER A 49 0.13 -0.77 -0.85
CA SER A 49 1.50 -0.88 -0.34
C SER A 49 1.60 -0.51 1.14
N GLN A 50 0.81 0.47 1.61
CA GLN A 50 0.75 0.84 3.03
C GLN A 50 0.20 -0.27 3.92
N ILE A 51 -0.77 -1.05 3.44
CA ILE A 51 -1.25 -2.22 4.19
C ILE A 51 -0.08 -3.17 4.48
N ALA A 52 0.78 -3.42 3.48
CA ALA A 52 1.94 -4.28 3.67
C ALA A 52 3.01 -3.64 4.58
N VAL A 53 3.41 -2.40 4.30
CA VAL A 53 4.49 -1.73 5.04
C VAL A 53 4.11 -1.44 6.49
N GLY A 54 2.85 -1.07 6.75
CA GLY A 54 2.36 -0.79 8.09
C GLY A 54 2.39 -2.01 9.03
N ASN A 55 2.46 -3.22 8.48
CA ASN A 55 2.56 -4.46 9.25
C ASN A 55 4.02 -4.93 9.47
N ILE A 56 5.01 -4.24 8.92
CA ILE A 56 6.43 -4.61 9.08
C ILE A 56 6.94 -4.08 10.43
N PRO A 57 7.50 -4.93 11.31
CA PRO A 57 8.06 -4.48 12.57
C PRO A 57 9.18 -3.44 12.36
N PRO A 58 9.20 -2.33 13.12
CA PRO A 58 10.23 -1.31 12.97
C PRO A 58 11.62 -1.85 13.31
N THR A 59 11.74 -2.89 14.13
CA THR A 59 13.04 -3.49 14.48
C THR A 59 13.61 -4.42 13.38
N ALA A 60 12.90 -4.64 12.28
CA ALA A 60 13.35 -5.54 11.22
C ALA A 60 14.48 -4.92 10.36
N ASN A 61 15.51 -5.73 10.09
CA ASN A 61 16.58 -5.38 9.15
C ASN A 61 16.05 -5.30 7.71
N PHE A 62 16.71 -4.51 6.84
CA PHE A 62 16.32 -4.28 5.44
C PHE A 62 15.89 -5.54 4.68
N LYS A 63 16.70 -6.60 4.71
CA LYS A 63 16.40 -7.87 4.01
C LYS A 63 15.11 -8.52 4.54
N ARG A 64 14.89 -8.49 5.86
CA ARG A 64 13.69 -9.04 6.49
C ARG A 64 12.47 -8.18 6.19
N SER A 65 12.62 -6.85 6.19
CA SER A 65 11.54 -5.93 5.78
C SER A 65 11.11 -6.15 4.34
N ALA A 66 12.05 -6.33 3.40
CA ALA A 66 11.73 -6.60 2.00
C ALA A 66 11.00 -7.95 1.83
N LEU A 67 11.45 -9.00 2.53
CA LEU A 67 10.78 -10.30 2.48
C LEU A 67 9.36 -10.24 3.08
N LEU A 68 9.21 -9.58 4.23
CA LEU A 68 7.91 -9.37 4.87
C LEU A 68 6.97 -8.53 4.00
N TYR A 69 7.48 -7.51 3.33
CA TYR A 69 6.70 -6.70 2.39
C TYR A 69 6.09 -7.56 1.29
N ILE A 70 6.91 -8.39 0.62
CA ILE A 70 6.44 -9.29 -0.44
C ILE A 70 5.40 -10.26 0.12
N TRP A 71 5.65 -10.81 1.31
CA TRP A 71 4.72 -11.73 1.98
C TRP A 71 3.38 -11.06 2.28
N PHE A 72 3.38 -9.85 2.84
CA PHE A 72 2.15 -9.12 3.14
C PHE A 72 1.39 -8.72 1.88
N ILE A 73 2.08 -8.28 0.82
CA ILE A 73 1.43 -8.01 -0.47
C ILE A 73 0.77 -9.28 -1.01
N PHE A 74 1.46 -10.42 -0.96
CA PHE A 74 0.89 -11.70 -1.36
C PHE A 74 -0.37 -12.04 -0.54
N LEU A 75 -0.30 -11.90 0.79
CA LEU A 75 -1.45 -12.14 1.67
C LEU A 75 -2.62 -11.20 1.36
N VAL A 76 -2.37 -9.92 1.10
CA VAL A 76 -3.40 -8.97 0.67
C VAL A 76 -4.06 -9.45 -0.62
N VAL A 77 -3.28 -9.80 -1.65
CA VAL A 77 -3.81 -10.30 -2.93
C VAL A 77 -4.67 -11.55 -2.72
N VAL A 78 -4.21 -12.50 -1.90
CA VAL A 78 -4.96 -13.73 -1.59
C VAL A 78 -6.29 -13.42 -0.91
N ILE A 79 -6.29 -12.54 0.10
CA ILE A 79 -7.52 -12.16 0.82
C ILE A 79 -8.52 -11.50 -0.15
N PHE A 80 -8.06 -10.58 -1.00
CA PHE A 80 -8.93 -9.93 -1.99
C PHE A 80 -9.47 -10.93 -3.02
N ALA A 81 -8.64 -11.83 -3.54
CA ALA A 81 -9.07 -12.86 -4.49
C ALA A 81 -10.13 -13.79 -3.89
N VAL A 82 -9.90 -14.27 -2.66
CA VAL A 82 -10.85 -15.11 -1.93
C VAL A 82 -12.15 -14.35 -1.64
N SER A 83 -12.07 -13.09 -1.23
CA SER A 83 -13.25 -12.25 -0.98
C SER A 83 -14.09 -12.04 -2.23
N ILE A 84 -13.46 -11.78 -3.38
CA ILE A 84 -14.14 -11.62 -4.68
C ILE A 84 -14.79 -12.95 -5.10
N ALA A 85 -14.11 -14.07 -4.91
CA ALA A 85 -14.65 -15.40 -5.24
C ALA A 85 -15.84 -15.80 -4.35
N LEU A 86 -15.82 -15.41 -3.07
CA LEU A 86 -16.91 -15.67 -2.12
C LEU A 86 -18.12 -14.76 -2.32
N ALA A 87 -17.93 -13.55 -2.85
CA ALA A 87 -19.00 -12.58 -3.07
C ALA A 87 -20.25 -13.14 -3.79
N PRO A 88 -20.16 -13.85 -4.93
CA PRO A 88 -21.34 -14.42 -5.60
C PRO A 88 -22.03 -15.50 -4.75
N TRP A 89 -21.28 -16.31 -4.00
CA TRP A 89 -21.84 -17.34 -3.12
C TRP A 89 -22.63 -16.69 -1.98
N LEU A 90 -22.06 -15.68 -1.31
CA LEU A 90 -22.75 -14.93 -0.25
C LEU A 90 -24.01 -14.23 -0.79
N ALA A 91 -23.95 -13.63 -1.97
CA ALA A 91 -25.10 -13.01 -2.62
C ALA A 91 -26.21 -14.02 -3.00
N SER A 92 -25.88 -15.30 -3.17
CA SER A 92 -26.85 -16.36 -3.43
C SER A 92 -27.58 -16.85 -2.18
N LEU A 93 -26.99 -16.68 -0.98
CA LEU A 93 -27.63 -17.06 0.29
C LEU A 93 -28.71 -16.08 0.75
N GLY A 94 -28.66 -14.83 0.28
CA GLY A 94 -29.65 -13.79 0.57
C GLY A 94 -30.84 -13.76 -0.40
N ARG A 95 -30.85 -14.63 -1.41
CA ARG A 95 -31.99 -14.87 -2.30
C ARG A 95 -32.80 -16.05 -1.81
#